data_AF-A0A2T4CWF6-F1
#
_entry.id   AF-A0A2T4CWF6-F1
#
_cell.length_a   1.000
_cell.length_b   1.000
_cell.length_c   1.000
_cell.angle_alpha   90.00
_cell.angle_beta   90.00
_cell.angle_gamma   90.00
#
_symmetry.space_group_name_H-M   'P 1'
#
loop_
_entity.id
_entity.type
_entity.pdbx_description
1 polymer ?
#
loop_
_entity_poly.entity_id
_entity_poly.type
_entity_poly.pdbx_seq_one_letter_code
_entity_poly.pdbx_strand_id
1 'polypeptide(L)' 'MQVSVETTQGLERRATIVVPAEAIEKEVTRLLKEEYRNRRINGFRKGK' A
#
# COMPACT_ATOMS: atom_id res chain seq x y z
N MET A 1 4.46 -8.32 -8.97
CA MET A 1 5.49 -7.66 -8.15
C MET A 1 6.84 -8.11 -8.68
N GLN A 2 7.73 -7.16 -8.99
CA GLN A 2 9.05 -7.43 -9.56
C GLN A 2 10.11 -6.87 -8.61
N VAL A 3 11.15 -7.66 -8.34
CA VAL A 3 12.24 -7.29 -7.43
C VAL A 3 13.55 -7.52 -8.17
N SER A 4 14.36 -6.47 -8.34
CA SER A 4 15.76 -6.59 -8.76
C SER A 4 16.67 -6.26 -7.60
N VAL A 5 17.76 -7.01 -7.45
CA VAL A 5 18.78 -6.76 -6.42
C VAL A 5 20.10 -6.57 -7.13
N GLU A 6 20.69 -5.40 -6.96
CA GLU A 6 21.99 -5.01 -7.52
C GLU A 6 23.03 -4.95 -6.40
N THR A 7 24.20 -5.55 -6.61
CA THR A 7 25.36 -5.39 -5.73
C THR A 7 26.11 -4.11 -6.10
N THR A 8 26.14 -3.14 -5.18
CA THR A 8 26.98 -1.94 -5.31
C THR A 8 28.40 -2.26 -4.81
N GLN A 9 29.30 -1.27 -4.76
CA GLN A 9 30.69 -1.50 -4.33
C GLN A 9 30.74 -2.06 -2.89
N GLY A 10 31.58 -3.07 -2.67
CA GLY A 10 31.77 -3.70 -1.36
C GLY A 10 30.67 -4.71 -1.01
N LEU A 11 30.10 -4.58 0.20
CA LEU A 11 29.08 -5.49 0.77
C LEU A 11 27.65 -4.96 0.64
N GLU A 12 27.49 -3.77 0.04
CA GLU A 12 26.19 -3.13 -0.10
C GLU A 12 25.33 -3.81 -1.18
N ARG A 13 24.03 -3.91 -0.88
CA ARG A 13 23.02 -4.42 -1.81
C ARG A 13 21.88 -3.43 -1.90
N ARG A 14 21.48 -3.09 -3.12
CA ARG A 14 20.31 -2.26 -3.40
C ARG A 14 19.23 -3.12 -4.02
N ALA A 15 18.04 -3.12 -3.42
CA ALA A 15 16.87 -3.78 -3.97
C ALA A 15 15.93 -2.74 -4.58
N THR A 16 15.64 -2.86 -5.87
CA THR A 16 14.62 -2.06 -6.56
C THR A 16 13.35 -2.89 -6.66
N ILE A 17 12.27 -2.40 -6.06
CA ILE A 17 10.98 -3.10 -6.01
C ILE A 17 9.99 -2.33 -6.88
N VAL A 18 9.47 -2.99 -7.91
CA VAL A 18 8.40 -2.46 -8.75
C VAL A 18 7.08 -3.12 -8.33
N VAL A 19 6.18 -2.29 -7.83
CA VAL A 19 4.84 -2.69 -7.42
C VAL A 19 3.86 -2.37 -8.56
N PRO A 20 3.08 -3.35 -9.07
CA PRO A 20 2.06 -3.11 -10.08
C PRO A 20 0.97 -2.15 -9.59
N ALA A 21 0.50 -1.26 -10.45
CA ALA A 21 -0.54 -0.27 -10.11
C ALA A 21 -1.85 -0.92 -9.64
N GLU A 22 -2.27 -2.02 -10.26
CA GLU A 22 -3.49 -2.75 -9.88
C GLU A 22 -3.48 -3.25 -8.43
N ALA A 23 -2.31 -3.67 -7.93
CA ALA A 23 -2.15 -4.13 -6.56
C ALA A 23 -2.31 -2.96 -5.57
N ILE A 24 -1.87 -1.76 -5.95
CA ILE A 24 -1.99 -0.54 -5.15
C ILE A 24 -3.47 -0.11 -5.09
N GLU A 25 -4.15 -0.04 -6.23
CA GLU A 25 -5.56 0.40 -6.28
C GLU A 25 -6.49 -0.50 -5.47
N LYS A 26 -6.28 -1.82 -5.56
CA LYS A 26 -7.02 -2.80 -4.76
C LYS A 26 -6.82 -2.56 -3.27
N GLU A 27 -5.59 -2.31 -2.86
CA GLU A 27 -5.24 -2.12 -1.45
C GLU A 27 -5.72 -0.78 -0.90
N VAL A 28 -5.63 0.29 -1.70
CA VAL A 28 -6.21 1.60 -1.37
C VAL A 28 -7.71 1.48 -1.17
N THR A 29 -8.41 0.78 -2.07
CA THR A 29 -9.86 0.56 -1.95
C THR A 29 -10.21 -0.25 -0.70
N ARG A 30 -9.41 -1.25 -0.34
CA ARG A 30 -9.59 -2.05 0.88
C ARG A 30 -9.45 -1.17 2.13
N LEU A 31 -8.36 -0.39 2.21
CA LEU A 31 -8.08 0.50 3.34
C LEU A 31 -9.19 1.55 3.50
N LEU A 32 -9.64 2.18 2.40
CA LEU A 32 -10.74 3.15 2.45
C LEU A 32 -12.03 2.53 3.00
N LYS A 33 -12.37 1.30 2.60
CA LYS A 33 -13.56 0.58 3.12
C LYS A 33 -13.44 0.23 4.60
N GLU A 34 -12.26 -0.19 5.05
CA GLU A 34 -12.00 -0.49 6.46
C GLU A 34 -12.10 0.77 7.31
N GLU A 35 -11.48 1.84 6.84
CA GLU A 35 -11.42 3.10 7.58
C GLU A 35 -12.79 3.78 7.65
N TYR A 36 -13.59 3.69 6.59
CA TYR A 36 -14.98 4.13 6.60
C TYR A 36 -15.86 3.37 7.62
N ARG A 37 -15.64 2.06 7.80
CA ARG A 37 -16.36 1.28 8.84
C ARG A 37 -15.95 1.68 10.25
N ASN A 38 -14.68 2.00 10.43
CA ASN A 38 -14.08 2.18 11.76
C ASN A 38 -14.15 3.63 12.25
N ARG A 39 -14.05 4.62 11.37
CA ARG A 39 -14.13 6.03 11.72
C ARG A 39 -15.56 6.50 11.91
N ARG A 40 -15.73 7.37 12.91
CA ARG A 40 -16.96 8.13 13.11
C ARG A 40 -16.77 9.51 12.48
N ILE A 41 -17.60 9.83 11.50
CA ILE A 41 -17.63 11.16 10.87
C ILE A 41 -18.78 11.95 11.51
N ASN A 42 -18.52 13.20 11.90
CA ASN A 42 -19.54 14.04 12.52
C ASN A 42 -20.71 14.25 11.56
N GLY A 43 -21.94 14.01 12.02
CA GLY A 43 -23.14 14.07 11.20
C GLY A 43 -23.52 12.76 10.49
N PHE A 44 -22.66 11.73 10.52
CA PHE A 44 -22.92 10.42 9.89
C PHE A 44 -22.91 9.30 10.92
N ARG A 45 -23.78 8.30 10.73
CA ARG A 45 -23.78 7.10 11.57
C ARG A 45 -22.56 6.27 11.18
N LYS A 46 -21.78 5.81 12.16
CA LYS A 46 -20.57 5.00 11.92
C LYS A 46 -20.84 3.86 10.93
N GLY A 47 -20.01 3.77 9.88
CA GLY A 47 -20.12 2.77 8.81
C GLY A 47 -21.23 3.01 7.77
N LYS A 48 -21.85 4.20 7.79
CA LYS A 48 -22.82 4.71 6.81
C LYS A 48 -22.37 6.09 6.31
#